data_AF-A0A7C3P009-F1
#
_entry.id   AF-A0A7C3P009-F1
#
_cell.length_a   1.000
_cell.length_b   1.000
_cell.length_c   1.000
_cell.angle_alpha   90.00
_cell.angle_beta   90.00
_cell.angle_gamma   90.00
#
_symmetry.space_group_name_H-M   'P 1'
#
loop_
_entity.id
_entity.type
_entity.pdbx_description
1 polymer ?
#
loop_
_entity_poly.entity_id
_entity_poly.type
_entity_poly.pdbx_seq_one_letter_code
_entity_poly.pdbx_strand_id
1 'polypeptide(L)'
;MLALAAGLPAFFRETATIARAKAEIQRALDRREQSFLALVQAHIFDRPASPYRKLFEFCGCEFSDLGAEVRARGLEKTLAKLAAEGVYLTSDEFRGKKAVVRRGKTIRFAPGDFELEVARRGPALMQSSGTRHEPLRHALALDRVAMLSLSACIFFSAHDLFRHSHAIYDAILPTSGGIRYLLMFAKMGLVTERWFARRVPVNSRAEALFHRLATSLIVNGTRIFGPGAPQPEFLDSHEVGRIAAWIVKAKAAGKTCC
;
A
#
# COMPACT_ATOMS: atom_id res chain seq x y z
N MET A 1 15.93 8.94 3.08
CA MET A 1 16.55 8.08 4.09
C MET A 1 16.33 8.61 5.51
N LEU A 2 16.69 9.86 5.82
CA LEU A 2 16.49 10.44 7.17
C LEU A 2 15.02 10.46 7.64
N ALA A 3 14.09 10.89 6.80
CA ALA A 3 12.66 10.90 7.14
C ALA A 3 12.11 9.48 7.45
N LEU A 4 12.59 8.47 6.71
CA LEU A 4 12.22 7.08 6.96
C LEU A 4 12.79 6.61 8.31
N ALA A 5 14.07 6.85 8.57
CA ALA A 5 14.71 6.49 9.85
C ALA A 5 13.99 7.13 11.05
N ALA A 6 13.64 8.42 10.93
CA ALA A 6 12.92 9.16 11.96
C ALA A 6 11.48 8.66 12.18
N GLY A 7 10.85 8.09 11.15
CA GLY A 7 9.50 7.55 11.23
C GLY A 7 9.41 6.14 11.86
N LEU A 8 10.49 5.35 11.84
CA LEU A 8 10.48 3.97 12.35
C LEU A 8 10.16 3.86 13.85
N PRO A 9 10.71 4.69 14.75
CA PRO A 9 10.34 4.66 16.17
C PRO A 9 8.84 4.91 16.40
N ALA A 10 8.28 5.92 15.72
CA ALA A 10 6.85 6.22 15.82
C ALA A 10 5.99 5.10 15.23
N PHE A 11 6.43 4.52 14.12
CA PHE A 11 5.76 3.38 13.48
C PHE A 11 5.71 2.15 14.40
N PHE A 12 6.77 1.84 15.14
CA PHE A 12 6.81 0.66 16.01
C PHE A 12 6.36 0.92 17.45
N ARG A 13 6.10 2.18 17.84
CA ARG A 13 5.62 2.54 19.19
C ARG A 13 4.42 1.71 19.65
N GLU A 14 3.55 1.34 18.71
CA GLU A 14 2.32 0.61 19.00
C GLU A 14 2.18 -0.61 18.10
N THR A 15 2.00 -1.79 18.68
CA THR A 15 1.76 -3.03 17.92
C THR A 15 0.33 -3.07 17.39
N ALA A 16 0.15 -3.54 16.16
CA ALA A 16 -1.15 -3.88 15.60
C ALA A 16 -1.63 -5.21 16.19
N THR A 17 -2.49 -5.14 17.20
CA THR A 17 -3.14 -6.32 17.79
C THR A 17 -4.50 -6.58 17.16
N ILE A 18 -5.04 -7.80 17.31
CA ILE A 18 -6.37 -8.15 16.79
C ILE A 18 -7.45 -7.24 17.40
N ALA A 19 -7.41 -7.01 18.73
CA ALA A 19 -8.37 -6.16 19.42
C ALA A 19 -8.33 -4.72 18.89
N ARG A 20 -7.13 -4.19 18.70
CA ARG A 20 -6.95 -2.85 18.12
C ARG A 20 -7.42 -2.79 16.67
N ALA A 21 -7.06 -3.78 15.86
CA ALA A 21 -7.50 -3.86 14.47
C ALA A 21 -9.03 -3.82 14.38
N LYS A 22 -9.73 -4.60 15.20
CA LYS A 22 -11.20 -4.58 15.29
C LYS A 22 -11.71 -3.18 15.66
N ALA A 23 -11.16 -2.57 16.71
CA ALA A 23 -11.58 -1.25 17.17
C ALA A 23 -11.35 -0.15 16.13
N GLU A 24 -10.18 -0.10 15.51
CA GLU A 24 -9.85 0.92 14.49
C GLU A 24 -10.64 0.72 13.20
N ILE A 25 -10.83 -0.51 12.75
CA ILE A 25 -11.66 -0.81 11.57
C ILE A 25 -13.11 -0.42 11.87
N GLN A 26 -13.64 -0.75 13.05
CA GLN A 26 -15.00 -0.34 13.45
C GLN A 26 -15.14 1.19 13.44
N ARG A 27 -14.22 1.92 14.08
CA ARG A 27 -14.22 3.39 14.05
C ARG A 27 -14.16 3.96 12.63
N ALA A 28 -13.37 3.34 11.75
CA ALA A 28 -13.26 3.75 10.36
C ALA A 28 -14.56 3.51 9.59
N LEU A 29 -15.26 2.40 9.86
CA LEU A 29 -16.59 2.11 9.31
C LEU A 29 -17.64 3.11 9.83
N ASP A 30 -17.65 3.39 11.12
CA ASP A 30 -18.60 4.32 11.76
C ASP A 30 -18.46 5.75 11.20
N ARG A 31 -17.24 6.15 10.83
CA ARG A 31 -16.92 7.49 10.31
C ARG A 31 -16.75 7.51 8.79
N ARG A 32 -17.10 6.44 8.09
CA ARG A 32 -16.76 6.25 6.67
C ARG A 32 -17.35 7.34 5.77
N GLU A 33 -18.60 7.71 5.99
CA GLU A 33 -19.28 8.75 5.21
C GLU A 33 -18.65 10.12 5.41
N GLN A 34 -18.39 10.49 6.66
CA GLN A 34 -17.74 11.75 7.02
C GLN A 34 -16.32 11.82 6.46
N SER A 35 -15.57 10.71 6.58
CA SER A 35 -14.20 10.60 6.07
C SER A 35 -14.16 10.67 4.54
N PHE A 36 -15.12 10.05 3.86
CA PHE A 36 -15.28 10.15 2.41
C PHE A 36 -15.54 11.60 1.97
N LEU A 37 -16.51 12.28 2.59
CA LEU A 37 -16.84 13.66 2.26
C LEU A 37 -15.66 14.60 2.49
N ALA A 38 -14.94 14.46 3.61
CA ALA A 38 -13.74 15.24 3.89
C ALA A 38 -12.64 15.01 2.83
N LEU A 39 -12.41 13.75 2.42
CA LEU A 39 -11.44 13.40 1.38
C LEU A 39 -11.82 14.01 0.03
N VAL A 40 -13.09 13.88 -0.37
CA VAL A 40 -13.60 14.41 -1.64
C VAL A 40 -13.55 15.93 -1.65
N GLN A 41 -13.89 16.59 -0.55
CA GLN A 41 -13.77 18.04 -0.44
C GLN A 41 -12.31 18.47 -0.66
N ALA A 42 -11.39 17.98 0.17
CA ALA A 42 -10.00 18.41 0.18
C ALA A 42 -9.22 18.08 -1.12
N HIS A 43 -9.53 16.97 -1.78
CA HIS A 43 -8.74 16.49 -2.93
C HIS A 43 -9.44 16.60 -4.28
N ILE A 44 -10.74 16.91 -4.31
CA ILE A 44 -11.50 17.05 -5.55
C ILE A 44 -12.07 18.46 -5.66
N PHE A 45 -12.94 18.87 -4.73
CA PHE A 45 -13.63 20.17 -4.86
C PHE A 45 -12.72 21.35 -4.56
N ASP A 46 -11.88 21.28 -3.52
CA ASP A 46 -10.94 22.35 -3.15
C ASP A 46 -9.72 22.41 -4.08
N ARG A 47 -9.54 21.42 -4.95
CA ARG A 47 -8.44 21.35 -5.92
C ARG A 47 -8.97 21.52 -7.35
N PRO A 48 -8.94 22.74 -7.93
CA PRO A 48 -9.38 22.99 -9.30
C PRO A 48 -8.71 22.10 -10.36
N ALA A 49 -7.44 21.72 -10.12
CA ALA A 49 -6.68 20.84 -11.01
C ALA A 49 -7.08 19.36 -10.94
N SER A 50 -8.01 18.96 -10.06
CA SER A 50 -8.39 17.56 -9.89
C SER A 50 -9.12 17.01 -11.11
N PRO A 51 -8.66 15.90 -11.72
CA PRO A 51 -9.37 15.24 -12.82
C PRO A 51 -10.82 14.87 -12.49
N TYR A 52 -11.05 14.41 -11.26
CA TYR A 52 -12.38 14.02 -10.80
C TYR A 52 -13.33 15.20 -10.71
N ARG A 53 -12.84 16.42 -10.43
CA ARG A 53 -13.67 17.63 -10.36
C ARG A 53 -14.37 17.88 -11.69
N LYS A 54 -13.65 17.71 -12.80
CA LYS A 54 -14.22 17.82 -14.15
C LYS A 54 -15.31 16.77 -14.41
N LEU A 55 -15.19 15.57 -13.84
CA LEU A 55 -16.22 14.54 -13.95
C LEU A 55 -17.48 14.90 -13.15
N PHE A 56 -17.33 15.49 -11.96
CA PHE A 56 -18.45 16.03 -11.19
C PHE A 56 -19.16 17.18 -11.92
N GLU A 57 -18.39 18.06 -12.57
CA GLU A 57 -18.94 19.14 -13.41
C GLU A 57 -19.71 18.60 -14.63
N PHE A 58 -19.39 17.41 -15.11
CA PHE A 58 -20.12 16.78 -16.22
C PHE A 58 -21.45 16.21 -15.78
N CYS A 59 -21.54 15.69 -14.56
CA CYS A 59 -22.81 15.23 -14.01
C CYS A 59 -23.67 16.36 -13.43
N GLY A 60 -23.07 17.53 -13.18
CA GLY A 60 -23.75 18.68 -12.57
C GLY A 60 -23.99 18.49 -11.07
N CYS A 61 -23.10 17.73 -10.40
CA CYS A 61 -23.19 17.46 -8.97
C CYS A 61 -22.20 18.35 -8.21
N GLU A 62 -22.72 19.24 -7.37
CA GLU A 62 -21.90 20.01 -6.45
C GLU A 62 -21.57 19.22 -5.17
N PHE A 63 -20.67 19.75 -4.35
CA PHE A 63 -20.31 19.12 -3.08
C PHE A 63 -21.47 19.07 -2.10
N SER A 64 -22.31 20.10 -2.09
CA SER A 64 -23.56 20.17 -1.32
C SER A 64 -24.51 19.04 -1.69
N ASP A 65 -24.71 18.80 -2.99
CA ASP A 65 -25.54 17.73 -3.53
C ASP A 65 -25.00 16.36 -3.12
N LEU A 66 -23.68 16.17 -3.25
CA LEU A 66 -23.02 14.93 -2.83
C LEU A 66 -23.23 14.67 -1.34
N GLY A 67 -23.02 15.68 -0.49
CA GLY A 67 -23.22 15.57 0.94
C GLY A 67 -24.68 15.26 1.31
N ALA A 68 -25.65 15.86 0.61
CA ALA A 68 -27.06 15.58 0.82
C ALA A 68 -27.43 14.14 0.41
N GLU A 69 -26.95 13.67 -0.74
CA GLU A 69 -27.23 12.32 -1.24
C GLU A 69 -26.61 11.24 -0.35
N VAL A 70 -25.37 11.43 0.12
CA VAL A 70 -24.72 10.51 1.07
C VAL A 70 -25.54 10.39 2.35
N ARG A 71 -26.00 11.51 2.93
CA ARG A 71 -26.84 11.48 4.14
C ARG A 71 -28.20 10.82 3.90
N ALA A 72 -28.79 10.99 2.72
CA ALA A 72 -30.13 10.50 2.42
C ALA A 72 -30.15 9.01 2.04
N ARG A 73 -29.14 8.53 1.30
CA ARG A 73 -29.15 7.20 0.67
C ARG A 73 -27.98 6.31 1.09
N GLY A 74 -27.04 6.83 1.86
CA GLY A 74 -25.80 6.17 2.22
C GLY A 74 -24.74 6.27 1.11
N LEU A 75 -23.50 5.97 1.49
CA LEU A 75 -22.33 6.07 0.61
C LEU A 75 -22.40 5.16 -0.61
N GLU A 76 -22.75 3.88 -0.45
CA GLU A 76 -22.74 2.86 -1.51
C GLU A 76 -23.68 3.23 -2.67
N LYS A 77 -24.93 3.58 -2.34
CA LYS A 77 -25.93 3.95 -3.34
C LYS A 77 -25.51 5.23 -4.07
N THR A 78 -24.93 6.18 -3.35
CA THR A 78 -24.42 7.42 -3.92
C THR A 78 -23.27 7.16 -4.90
N LEU A 79 -22.30 6.32 -4.53
CA LEU A 79 -21.19 5.93 -5.41
C LEU A 79 -21.67 5.17 -6.65
N ALA A 80 -22.65 4.27 -6.50
CA ALA A 80 -23.24 3.54 -7.63
C ALA A 80 -23.93 4.49 -8.61
N LYS A 81 -24.68 5.47 -8.11
CA LYS A 81 -25.30 6.52 -8.92
C LYS A 81 -24.26 7.37 -9.66
N LEU A 82 -23.25 7.88 -8.95
CA LEU A 82 -22.17 8.66 -9.54
C LEU A 82 -21.43 7.89 -10.65
N ALA A 83 -21.15 6.61 -10.43
CA ALA A 83 -20.54 5.74 -11.43
C ALA A 83 -21.45 5.59 -12.67
N ALA A 84 -22.75 5.37 -12.48
CA ALA A 84 -23.72 5.30 -13.58
C ALA A 84 -23.84 6.63 -14.35
N GLU A 85 -23.64 7.76 -13.67
CA GLU A 85 -23.64 9.09 -14.28
C GLU A 85 -22.31 9.44 -14.98
N GLY A 86 -21.30 8.58 -14.89
CA GLY A 86 -20.02 8.71 -15.58
C GLY A 86 -18.86 9.20 -14.73
N VAL A 87 -19.03 9.33 -13.41
CA VAL A 87 -17.98 9.74 -12.46
C VAL A 87 -17.12 8.53 -12.08
N TYR A 88 -16.36 8.03 -13.05
CA TYR A 88 -15.36 6.98 -12.86
C TYR A 88 -14.32 7.03 -13.97
N LEU A 89 -13.18 6.39 -13.74
CA LEU A 89 -12.11 6.23 -14.72
C LEU A 89 -11.78 4.74 -14.90
N THR A 90 -11.70 4.31 -16.15
CA THR A 90 -11.10 3.02 -16.49
C THR A 90 -9.58 3.08 -16.36
N SER A 91 -8.92 1.92 -16.30
CA SER A 91 -7.45 1.86 -16.25
C SER A 91 -6.79 2.55 -17.46
N ASP A 92 -7.38 2.47 -18.65
CA ASP A 92 -6.83 3.13 -19.85
C ASP A 92 -6.99 4.65 -19.80
N GLU A 93 -8.14 5.13 -19.32
CA GLU A 93 -8.43 6.56 -19.12
C GLU A 93 -7.52 7.16 -18.04
N PHE A 94 -7.39 6.50 -16.89
CA PHE A 94 -6.52 6.93 -15.79
C PHE A 94 -5.04 7.01 -16.21
N ARG A 95 -4.59 6.10 -17.08
CA ARG A 95 -3.23 6.09 -17.62
C ARG A 95 -3.04 7.05 -18.81
N GLY A 96 -4.07 7.77 -19.24
CA GLY A 96 -4.01 8.69 -20.38
C GLY A 96 -3.91 8.01 -21.76
N LYS A 97 -4.16 6.70 -21.84
CA LYS A 97 -4.15 5.91 -23.09
C LYS A 97 -5.40 6.16 -23.95
N LYS A 98 -6.54 6.41 -23.29
CA LYS A 98 -7.80 6.78 -23.93
C LYS A 98 -8.30 8.09 -23.35
N ALA A 99 -8.94 8.90 -24.20
CA ALA A 99 -9.69 10.07 -23.73
C ALA A 99 -10.95 9.60 -22.99
N VAL A 100 -11.35 10.37 -21.99
CA VAL A 100 -12.62 10.19 -21.29
C VAL A 100 -13.69 10.90 -22.09
N VAL A 101 -14.68 10.15 -22.57
CA VAL A 101 -15.87 10.69 -23.23
C VAL A 101 -17.08 10.38 -22.37
N ARG A 102 -17.73 11.41 -21.83
CA ARG A 102 -18.94 11.30 -21.00
C ARG A 102 -19.89 12.45 -21.34
N ARG A 103 -21.18 12.13 -21.51
CA ARG A 103 -22.24 13.13 -21.79
C ARG A 103 -21.86 14.13 -22.92
N GLY A 104 -21.26 13.63 -24.00
CA GLY A 104 -20.85 14.43 -25.15
C GLY A 104 -19.60 15.32 -24.94
N LYS A 105 -19.01 15.31 -23.74
CA LYS A 105 -17.78 16.04 -23.44
C LYS A 105 -16.58 15.10 -23.45
N THR A 106 -15.46 15.58 -24.00
CA THR A 106 -14.21 14.82 -24.12
C THR A 106 -13.10 15.50 -23.33
N ILE A 107 -12.44 14.76 -22.44
CA ILE A 107 -11.25 15.22 -21.71
C ILE A 107 -10.15 14.19 -21.86
N ARG A 108 -8.91 14.67 -21.98
CA ARG A 108 -7.72 13.84 -21.84
C ARG A 108 -7.01 14.16 -20.53
N PHE A 109 -6.66 13.13 -19.78
CA PHE A 109 -5.85 13.22 -18.57
C PHE A 109 -4.45 12.66 -18.83
N ALA A 110 -3.45 13.22 -18.17
CA ALA A 110 -2.12 12.64 -18.05
C ALA A 110 -1.98 11.98 -16.67
N PRO A 111 -1.15 10.93 -16.52
CA PRO A 111 -0.89 10.30 -15.22
C PRO A 111 -0.48 11.29 -14.12
N GLY A 112 0.28 12.34 -14.49
CA GLY A 112 0.72 13.39 -13.59
C GLY A 112 -0.41 14.26 -12.99
N ASP A 113 -1.60 14.27 -13.61
CA ASP A 113 -2.75 15.03 -13.12
C ASP A 113 -3.33 14.44 -11.83
N PHE A 114 -3.10 13.14 -11.61
CA PHE A 114 -3.54 12.40 -10.42
C PHE A 114 -2.52 12.45 -9.27
N GLU A 115 -1.34 13.01 -9.49
CA GLU A 115 -0.33 13.11 -8.44
C GLU A 115 -0.71 14.17 -7.40
N LEU A 116 -0.67 13.77 -6.13
CA LEU A 116 -0.76 14.67 -5.00
C LEU A 116 0.58 15.37 -4.79
N GLU A 117 0.57 16.67 -4.46
CA GLU A 117 1.82 17.45 -4.28
C GLU A 117 2.75 16.84 -3.21
N VAL A 118 2.18 16.23 -2.17
CA VAL A 118 2.93 15.53 -1.11
C VAL A 118 3.72 14.34 -1.68
N ALA A 119 3.20 13.66 -2.71
CA ALA A 119 3.89 12.54 -3.35
C ALA A 119 5.11 12.99 -4.18
N ARG A 120 5.14 14.25 -4.63
CA ARG A 120 6.24 14.80 -5.46
C ARG A 120 7.48 15.22 -4.66
N ARG A 121 7.37 15.40 -3.35
CA ARG A 121 8.44 15.99 -2.51
C ARG A 121 9.28 14.98 -1.73
N GLY A 122 8.96 13.68 -1.79
CA GLY A 122 9.68 12.63 -1.07
C GLY A 122 10.64 11.81 -1.96
N PRO A 123 11.76 11.28 -1.42
CA PRO A 123 12.57 10.32 -2.16
C PRO A 123 11.73 9.08 -2.47
N ALA A 124 11.55 8.77 -3.76
CA ALA A 124 10.87 7.56 -4.18
C ALA A 124 11.70 6.34 -3.76
N LEU A 125 11.18 5.60 -2.78
CA LEU A 125 11.84 4.38 -2.27
C LEU A 125 11.32 3.12 -2.94
N MET A 126 10.10 3.17 -3.50
CA MET A 126 9.41 2.01 -4.06
C MET A 126 9.03 2.23 -5.51
N GLN A 127 9.13 1.16 -6.28
CA GLN A 127 8.63 1.07 -7.64
C GLN A 127 7.62 -0.07 -7.75
N SER A 128 6.52 0.17 -8.47
CA SER A 128 5.62 -0.92 -8.84
C SER A 128 6.31 -1.82 -9.86
N SER A 129 6.32 -3.14 -9.63
CA SER A 129 6.71 -4.13 -10.64
C SER A 129 5.61 -4.21 -11.71
N GLY A 130 5.55 -3.21 -12.58
CA GLY A 130 4.59 -3.17 -13.67
C GLY A 130 4.97 -4.23 -14.71
N THR A 131 4.13 -5.24 -14.89
CA THR A 131 4.41 -6.35 -15.82
C THR A 131 4.41 -5.95 -17.30
N ARG A 132 4.14 -4.68 -17.66
CA ARG A 132 4.11 -4.24 -19.07
C ARG A 132 4.61 -2.81 -19.39
N HIS A 133 4.90 -1.92 -18.42
CA HIS A 133 5.23 -0.49 -18.69
C HIS A 133 6.06 0.16 -17.55
N GLU A 134 6.49 1.42 -17.76
CA GLU A 134 7.33 2.23 -16.85
C GLU A 134 6.83 2.22 -15.39
N PRO A 135 7.69 1.88 -14.40
CA PRO A 135 7.29 1.79 -12.99
C PRO A 135 6.83 3.11 -12.40
N LEU A 136 5.65 3.13 -11.77
CA LEU A 136 5.22 4.25 -10.93
C LEU A 136 6.08 4.26 -9.65
N ARG A 137 6.66 5.42 -9.35
CA ARG A 137 7.51 5.68 -8.19
C ARG A 137 6.66 6.20 -7.05
N HIS A 138 6.76 5.58 -5.87
CA HIS A 138 6.06 6.03 -4.67
C HIS A 138 6.99 6.02 -3.44
N ALA A 139 6.75 6.92 -2.49
CA ALA A 139 7.40 6.89 -1.19
C ALA A 139 6.82 5.75 -0.34
N LEU A 140 7.66 5.10 0.47
CA LEU A 140 7.19 4.17 1.49
C LEU A 140 6.45 4.96 2.58
N ALA A 141 5.13 4.90 2.55
CA ALA A 141 4.24 5.54 3.50
C ALA A 141 4.02 4.59 4.70
N LEU A 142 4.72 4.84 5.82
CA LEU A 142 4.65 3.99 7.03
C LEU A 142 3.25 3.95 7.65
N ASP A 143 2.52 5.06 7.59
CA ASP A 143 1.10 5.18 7.91
C ASP A 143 0.24 4.21 7.09
N ARG A 144 0.49 4.11 5.77
CA ARG A 144 -0.20 3.14 4.91
C ARG A 144 0.12 1.71 5.31
N VAL A 145 1.37 1.40 5.65
CA VAL A 145 1.74 0.06 6.12
C VAL A 145 1.07 -0.24 7.46
N ALA A 146 0.99 0.73 8.38
CA ALA A 146 0.31 0.57 9.66
C ALA A 146 -1.18 0.27 9.46
N MET A 147 -1.85 1.01 8.57
CA MET A 147 -3.24 0.75 8.20
C MET A 147 -3.45 -0.65 7.60
N LEU A 148 -2.59 -1.05 6.65
CA LEU A 148 -2.65 -2.39 6.05
C LEU A 148 -2.40 -3.50 7.09
N SER A 149 -1.58 -3.23 8.11
CA SER A 149 -1.31 -4.17 9.20
C SER A 149 -2.58 -4.46 10.03
N LEU A 150 -3.46 -3.47 10.21
CA LEU A 150 -4.73 -3.67 10.92
C LEU A 150 -5.64 -4.63 10.15
N SER A 151 -5.82 -4.42 8.84
CA SER A 151 -6.57 -5.37 7.99
C SER A 151 -5.94 -6.76 7.99
N ALA A 152 -4.60 -6.83 7.94
CA ALA A 152 -3.88 -8.09 8.01
C ALA A 152 -4.09 -8.82 9.34
N CYS A 153 -4.18 -8.13 10.49
CA CYS A 153 -4.47 -8.79 11.77
C CYS A 153 -5.80 -9.56 11.75
N ILE A 154 -6.84 -8.99 11.12
CA ILE A 154 -8.14 -9.65 11.02
C ILE A 154 -8.03 -10.89 10.12
N PHE A 155 -7.38 -10.74 8.96
CA PHE A 155 -7.14 -11.86 8.04
C PHE A 155 -6.34 -12.98 8.71
N PHE A 156 -5.24 -12.64 9.39
CA PHE A 156 -4.38 -13.61 10.08
C PHE A 156 -5.14 -14.33 11.21
N SER A 157 -5.98 -13.59 11.94
CA SER A 157 -6.81 -14.19 12.99
C SER A 157 -7.87 -15.14 12.43
N ALA A 158 -8.45 -14.83 11.28
CA ALA A 158 -9.48 -15.66 10.65
C ALA A 158 -8.93 -16.99 10.11
N HIS A 159 -7.62 -17.04 9.80
CA HIS A 159 -6.94 -18.19 9.20
C HIS A 159 -5.91 -18.87 10.14
N ASP A 160 -5.92 -18.53 11.44
CA ASP A 160 -4.95 -19.01 12.45
C ASP A 160 -3.47 -18.84 12.06
N LEU A 161 -3.18 -17.80 11.27
CA LEU A 161 -1.83 -17.59 10.70
C LEU A 161 -0.84 -17.11 11.74
N PHE A 162 -1.27 -16.48 12.84
CA PHE A 162 -0.37 -16.00 13.90
C PHE A 162 0.52 -17.11 14.51
N ARG A 163 0.09 -18.37 14.45
CA ARG A 163 0.83 -19.53 14.95
C ARG A 163 1.85 -20.10 13.97
N HIS A 164 1.82 -19.66 12.72
CA HIS A 164 2.67 -20.20 11.66
C HIS A 164 4.09 -19.63 11.75
N SER A 165 5.05 -20.37 11.22
CA SER A 165 6.38 -19.84 10.90
C SER A 165 6.28 -19.00 9.63
N HIS A 166 6.72 -17.74 9.71
CA HIS A 166 6.58 -16.79 8.61
C HIS A 166 7.90 -16.60 7.87
N ALA A 167 7.88 -16.76 6.55
CA ALA A 167 8.98 -16.38 5.68
C ALA A 167 8.51 -15.45 4.57
N ILE A 168 9.43 -14.64 4.04
CA ILE A 168 9.17 -13.76 2.91
C ILE A 168 9.98 -14.24 1.72
N TYR A 169 9.31 -14.51 0.60
CA TYR A 169 9.95 -14.71 -0.70
C TYR A 169 9.63 -13.55 -1.63
N ASP A 170 10.40 -12.47 -1.51
CA ASP A 170 10.28 -11.32 -2.41
C ASP A 170 11.57 -10.49 -2.42
N ALA A 171 11.75 -9.69 -3.46
CA ALA A 171 12.93 -8.87 -3.63
C ALA A 171 13.04 -7.74 -2.60
N ILE A 172 14.27 -7.27 -2.39
CA ILE A 172 14.55 -6.02 -1.69
C ILE A 172 14.13 -4.81 -2.54
N LEU A 173 14.34 -3.59 -2.02
CA LEU A 173 14.16 -2.36 -2.80
C LEU A 173 14.94 -2.43 -4.14
N PRO A 174 14.41 -1.86 -5.24
CA PRO A 174 13.25 -0.97 -5.32
C PRO A 174 11.87 -1.67 -5.31
N THR A 175 11.83 -3.01 -5.29
CA THR A 175 10.56 -3.75 -5.22
C THR A 175 9.93 -3.55 -3.85
N SER A 176 8.61 -3.33 -3.83
CA SER A 176 7.91 -2.92 -2.62
C SER A 176 7.44 -4.06 -1.72
N GLY A 177 7.23 -5.26 -2.27
CA GLY A 177 6.53 -6.33 -1.56
C GLY A 177 7.28 -6.86 -0.35
N GLY A 178 8.56 -7.20 -0.49
CA GLY A 178 9.37 -7.76 0.61
C GLY A 178 9.44 -6.83 1.84
N ILE A 179 9.80 -5.57 1.63
CA ILE A 179 9.84 -4.56 2.70
C ILE A 179 8.46 -4.30 3.30
N ARG A 180 7.41 -4.23 2.47
CA ARG A 180 6.04 -4.00 2.96
C ARG A 180 5.59 -5.13 3.87
N TYR A 181 5.76 -6.39 3.47
CA TYR A 181 5.39 -7.54 4.30
C TYR A 181 6.25 -7.63 5.55
N LEU A 182 7.56 -7.34 5.46
CA LEU A 182 8.44 -7.33 6.61
C LEU A 182 7.99 -6.34 7.68
N LEU A 183 7.71 -5.09 7.27
CA LEU A 183 7.22 -4.05 8.17
C LEU A 183 5.82 -4.38 8.71
N MET A 184 4.95 -4.97 7.90
CA MET A 184 3.61 -5.37 8.30
C MET A 184 3.65 -6.49 9.35
N PHE A 185 4.45 -7.54 9.15
CA PHE A 185 4.65 -8.62 10.12
C PHE A 185 5.23 -8.07 11.41
N ALA A 186 6.28 -7.26 11.32
CA ALA A 186 6.88 -6.63 12.48
C ALA A 186 5.89 -5.72 13.24
N LYS A 187 5.05 -4.97 12.53
CA LYS A 187 4.00 -4.13 13.13
C LYS A 187 2.92 -4.95 13.83
N MET A 188 2.60 -6.15 13.34
CA MET A 188 1.70 -7.11 13.99
C MET A 188 2.35 -7.86 15.16
N GLY A 189 3.64 -7.61 15.45
CA GLY A 189 4.41 -8.32 16.48
C GLY A 189 4.89 -9.71 16.04
N LEU A 190 4.79 -10.05 14.75
CA LEU A 190 5.29 -11.30 14.20
C LEU A 190 6.78 -11.19 13.89
N VAL A 191 7.52 -12.25 14.24
CA VAL A 191 8.91 -12.44 13.85
C VAL A 191 8.94 -13.12 12.49
N THR A 192 9.52 -12.47 11.50
CA THR A 192 9.88 -13.12 10.23
C THR A 192 11.08 -14.01 10.47
N GLU A 193 10.98 -15.32 10.21
CA GLU A 193 12.10 -16.25 10.45
C GLU A 193 13.15 -16.19 9.33
N ARG A 194 12.71 -16.04 8.08
CA ARG A 194 13.57 -16.03 6.88
C ARG A 194 13.08 -15.00 5.87
N TRP A 195 14.03 -14.36 5.20
CA TRP A 195 13.74 -13.53 4.02
C TRP A 195 14.56 -14.02 2.84
N PHE A 196 13.92 -14.78 1.96
CA PHE A 196 14.47 -15.24 0.70
C PHE A 196 14.30 -14.15 -0.36
N ALA A 197 15.35 -13.40 -0.64
CA ALA A 197 15.32 -12.26 -1.53
C ALA A 197 15.65 -12.66 -2.97
N ARG A 198 14.73 -12.38 -3.90
CA ARG A 198 15.04 -12.48 -5.34
C ARG A 198 15.91 -11.31 -5.77
N ARG A 199 16.84 -11.55 -6.70
CA ARG A 199 17.59 -10.48 -7.36
C ARG A 199 16.71 -9.75 -8.36
N VAL A 200 16.81 -8.42 -8.38
CA VAL A 200 16.13 -7.56 -9.34
C VAL A 200 17.19 -6.78 -10.11
N PRO A 201 17.08 -6.65 -11.44
CA PRO A 201 17.99 -5.84 -12.22
C PRO A 201 17.90 -4.38 -11.78
N VAL A 202 19.06 -3.75 -11.62
CA VAL A 202 19.23 -2.34 -11.26
C VAL A 202 20.11 -1.68 -12.31
N ASN A 203 19.88 -0.40 -12.59
CA ASN A 203 20.52 0.28 -13.72
C ASN A 203 21.93 0.73 -13.40
N SER A 204 22.28 0.87 -12.11
CA SER A 204 23.63 1.28 -11.68
C SER A 204 24.07 0.65 -10.36
N ARG A 205 25.40 0.61 -10.15
CA ARG A 205 25.99 0.17 -8.87
C ARG A 205 25.61 1.09 -7.70
N ALA A 206 25.49 2.39 -7.95
CA ALA A 206 25.08 3.37 -6.94
C ALA A 206 23.64 3.14 -6.49
N GLU A 207 22.73 2.88 -7.43
CA GLU A 207 21.33 2.50 -7.15
C GLU A 207 21.26 1.19 -6.35
N ALA A 208 22.05 0.18 -6.75
CA ALA A 208 22.16 -1.08 -6.01
C ALA A 208 22.58 -0.87 -4.54
N LEU A 209 23.61 -0.03 -4.32
CA LEU A 209 24.10 0.29 -2.98
C LEU A 209 23.06 1.05 -2.17
N PHE A 210 22.41 2.05 -2.76
CA PHE A 210 21.35 2.81 -2.13
C PHE A 210 20.22 1.90 -1.63
N HIS A 211 19.74 0.99 -2.47
CA HIS A 211 18.67 0.05 -2.09
C HIS A 211 19.09 -0.94 -1.00
N ARG A 212 20.33 -1.41 -1.02
CA ARG A 212 20.88 -2.26 0.06
C ARG A 212 20.98 -1.51 1.38
N LEU A 213 21.46 -0.26 1.36
CA LEU A 213 21.55 0.58 2.56
C LEU A 213 20.16 0.92 3.10
N ALA A 214 19.22 1.27 2.22
CA ALA A 214 17.82 1.52 2.59
C ALA A 214 17.14 0.30 3.19
N THR A 215 17.36 -0.88 2.60
CA THR A 215 16.88 -2.15 3.15
C THR A 215 17.50 -2.44 4.52
N SER A 216 18.82 -2.28 4.65
CA SER A 216 19.54 -2.52 5.90
C SER A 216 19.08 -1.59 7.02
N LEU A 217 18.83 -0.31 6.72
CA LEU A 217 18.26 0.65 7.65
C LEU A 217 16.90 0.17 8.18
N ILE A 218 16.02 -0.30 7.29
CA ILE A 218 14.70 -0.81 7.67
C ILE A 218 14.82 -2.06 8.54
N VAL A 219 15.60 -3.05 8.10
CA VAL A 219 15.83 -4.30 8.85
C VAL A 219 16.40 -4.00 10.23
N ASN A 220 17.41 -3.15 10.33
CA ASN A 220 17.99 -2.78 11.62
C ASN A 220 16.99 -1.98 12.48
N GLY A 221 16.19 -1.10 11.88
CA GLY A 221 15.12 -0.41 12.60
C GLY A 221 14.08 -1.36 13.18
N THR A 222 13.73 -2.45 12.49
CA THR A 222 12.83 -3.47 13.05
C THR A 222 13.46 -4.23 14.21
N ARG A 223 14.80 -4.35 14.29
CA ARG A 223 15.52 -4.99 15.41
C ARG A 223 15.62 -4.09 16.62
N ILE A 224 15.78 -2.78 16.40
CA ILE A 224 15.90 -1.79 17.48
C ILE A 224 14.54 -1.47 18.09
N PHE A 225 13.51 -1.29 17.26
CA PHE A 225 12.21 -0.77 17.70
C PHE A 225 11.08 -1.81 17.65
N GLY A 226 11.28 -2.97 17.02
CA GLY A 226 10.26 -4.00 16.80
C GLY A 226 10.73 -5.41 17.17
N PRO A 227 10.04 -6.46 16.68
CA PRO A 227 10.34 -7.86 16.99
C PRO A 227 11.61 -8.40 16.29
N GLY A 228 12.25 -7.59 15.45
CA GLY A 228 13.40 -7.99 14.64
C GLY A 228 13.03 -8.64 13.31
N ALA A 229 13.96 -8.51 12.37
CA ALA A 229 13.88 -9.08 11.03
C ALA A 229 15.20 -9.75 10.62
N PRO A 230 15.13 -10.78 9.77
CA PRO A 230 16.31 -11.39 9.16
C PRO A 230 16.86 -10.46 8.08
N GLN A 231 18.17 -10.58 7.83
CA GLN A 231 18.75 -9.97 6.63
C GLN A 231 18.29 -10.75 5.39
N PRO A 232 18.19 -10.11 4.22
CA PRO A 232 17.80 -10.77 2.99
C PRO A 232 18.85 -11.82 2.57
N GLU A 233 18.42 -13.07 2.45
CA GLU A 233 19.16 -14.17 1.85
C GLU A 233 18.89 -14.18 0.35
N PHE A 234 19.84 -13.70 -0.45
CA PHE A 234 19.65 -13.67 -1.90
C PHE A 234 19.62 -15.09 -2.46
N LEU A 235 18.55 -15.39 -3.21
CA LEU A 235 18.38 -16.63 -3.95
C LEU A 235 18.38 -16.35 -5.46
N ASP A 236 19.11 -17.18 -6.19
CA ASP A 236 18.97 -17.27 -7.63
C ASP A 236 17.79 -18.20 -8.00
N SER A 237 17.31 -18.11 -9.24
CA SER A 237 16.08 -18.79 -9.69
C SER A 237 16.12 -20.32 -9.52
N HIS A 238 17.31 -20.90 -9.58
CA HIS A 238 17.54 -22.35 -9.45
C HIS A 238 17.60 -22.81 -7.97
N GLU A 239 17.74 -21.88 -7.02
CA GLU A 239 17.87 -22.19 -5.59
C GLU A 239 16.54 -22.20 -4.83
N VAL A 240 15.40 -22.10 -5.52
CA VAL A 240 14.05 -22.09 -4.90
C VAL A 240 13.81 -23.34 -4.03
N GLY A 241 14.50 -24.46 -4.31
CA GLY A 241 14.49 -25.65 -3.46
C GLY A 241 14.90 -25.39 -2.00
N ARG A 242 15.67 -24.33 -1.70
CA ARG A 242 16.01 -23.93 -0.33
C ARG A 242 14.79 -23.49 0.49
N ILE A 243 13.79 -22.92 -0.16
CA ILE A 243 12.51 -22.55 0.48
C ILE A 243 11.76 -23.82 0.86
N ALA A 244 11.66 -24.77 -0.07
CA ALA A 244 11.02 -26.07 0.19
C ALA A 244 11.73 -26.82 1.32
N ALA A 245 13.07 -26.83 1.33
CA ALA A 245 13.86 -27.43 2.40
C ALA A 245 13.59 -26.78 3.77
N TRP A 246 13.44 -25.46 3.82
CA TRP A 246 13.03 -24.77 5.05
C TRP A 246 11.63 -25.16 5.51
N ILE A 247 10.66 -25.23 4.59
CA ILE A 247 9.29 -25.67 4.90
C ILE A 247 9.28 -27.10 5.44
N VAL A 248 10.00 -28.02 4.80
CA VAL A 248 10.11 -29.42 5.25
C VAL A 248 10.72 -29.49 6.65
N LYS A 249 11.77 -28.71 6.92
CA LYS A 249 12.40 -28.66 8.25
C LYS A 249 11.47 -28.10 9.32
N ALA A 250 10.73 -27.05 9.02
CA ALA A 250 9.75 -26.46 9.94
C ALA A 250 8.60 -27.43 10.22
N LYS A 251 8.09 -28.13 9.20
CA LYS A 251 7.07 -29.18 9.35
C LYS A 251 7.56 -30.34 10.20
N ALA A 252 8.81 -30.78 10.04
CA ALA A 252 9.42 -31.80 10.88
C ALA A 252 9.53 -31.38 12.36
N ALA A 253 9.64 -30.07 12.62
CA ALA A 253 9.60 -29.48 13.96
C ALA A 253 8.18 -29.21 14.48
N GLY A 254 7.14 -29.71 13.81
CA GLY A 254 5.74 -29.55 14.20
C GLY A 254 5.14 -28.16 13.90
N LYS A 255 5.81 -27.34 13.09
CA LYS A 255 5.33 -25.99 12.72
C LYS A 255 4.69 -25.98 11.33
N THR A 256 3.60 -25.25 11.17
CA THR A 256 3.03 -24.90 9.87
C THR A 256 3.68 -23.61 9.35
N CYS A 257 3.91 -23.51 8.04
CA CYS A 257 4.59 -22.35 7.44
C CYS A 257 3.60 -21.47 6.67
N CYS A 258 3.85 -20.16 6.67
CA CYS A 258 3.17 -19.14 5.88
C CYS A 258 4.19 -18.26 5.14
#